data_AF-A0A1Q6Y398-F1
#
_entry.id   AF-A0A1Q6Y398-F1
#
_cell.length_a   1.000
_cell.length_b   1.000
_cell.length_c   1.000
_cell.angle_alpha   90.00
_cell.angle_beta   90.00
_cell.angle_gamma   90.00
#
_symmetry.space_group_name_H-M   'P 1'
#
loop_
_entity.id
_entity.type
_entity.pdbx_description
1 polymer ?
#
loop_
_entity_poly.entity_id
_entity_poly.type
_entity_poly.pdbx_seq_one_letter_code
_entity_poly.pdbx_strand_id
1 'polypeptide(L)'
;MKETKDCFCCEELLVSVTEGSCEGGPRVLLAAGVEDVDAAYEQLLAKGVTFLRPPTNQPWGLRTAHFADPEGNLWEINQSLEAKPEG
;
A
#
# COMPACT_ATOMS: atom_id res chain seq x y z
N MET A 1 16.72 -34.80 -3.95
CA MET A 1 16.40 -33.63 -4.78
C MET A 1 15.07 -33.12 -4.23
N LYS A 2 15.08 -31.96 -3.57
CA LYS A 2 13.99 -31.56 -2.66
C LYS A 2 12.77 -31.16 -3.47
N GLU A 3 11.66 -31.81 -3.13
CA GLU A 3 10.30 -31.57 -3.59
C GLU A 3 9.91 -30.12 -3.32
N THR A 4 9.61 -29.37 -4.39
CA THR A 4 9.19 -27.98 -4.33
C THR A 4 7.77 -27.96 -3.81
N LYS A 5 7.61 -27.69 -2.50
CA LYS A 5 6.32 -27.49 -1.85
C LYS A 5 5.58 -26.33 -2.52
N ASP A 6 4.40 -26.65 -3.02
CA ASP A 6 3.35 -25.71 -3.41
C ASP A 6 3.17 -24.66 -2.31
N CYS A 7 3.69 -23.45 -2.56
CA CYS A 7 3.42 -22.30 -1.72
C CYS A 7 2.07 -21.74 -2.16
N PHE A 8 1.03 -22.10 -1.43
CA PHE A 8 -0.30 -21.56 -1.61
C PHE A 8 -0.24 -20.05 -1.32
N CYS A 9 -0.06 -19.27 -2.38
CA CYS A 9 -0.02 -17.82 -2.30
C CYS A 9 -1.46 -17.33 -2.08
N CYS A 10 -1.65 -16.57 -1.00
CA CYS A 10 -2.93 -16.03 -0.58
C CYS A 10 -3.53 -15.15 -1.70
N GLU A 11 -4.82 -15.35 -1.99
CA GLU A 11 -5.50 -14.96 -3.25
C GLU A 11 -5.84 -13.46 -3.41
N GLU A 12 -5.24 -12.52 -2.66
CA GLU A 12 -5.67 -11.11 -2.73
C GLU A 12 -4.54 -10.07 -2.56
N LEU A 13 -3.31 -10.34 -3.02
CA LEU A 13 -2.36 -9.24 -3.27
C LEU A 13 -1.20 -9.68 -4.17
N LEU A 14 -1.36 -9.42 -5.47
CA LEU A 14 -0.28 -9.53 -6.46
C LEU A 14 0.75 -8.43 -6.22
N VAL A 15 1.76 -8.72 -5.39
CA VAL A 15 3.00 -7.92 -5.34
C VAL A 15 3.99 -8.55 -6.31
N SER A 16 4.36 -7.83 -7.35
CA SER A 16 5.44 -8.24 -8.25
C SER A 16 6.78 -8.02 -7.55
N VAL A 17 7.30 -9.08 -6.94
CA VAL A 17 8.64 -9.11 -6.32
C VAL A 17 9.68 -9.16 -7.43
N THR A 18 10.47 -8.10 -7.59
CA THR A 18 11.72 -8.17 -8.35
C THR A 18 12.77 -8.90 -7.49
N GLU A 19 13.09 -10.12 -7.92
CA GLU A 19 14.16 -11.04 -7.47
C GLU A 19 14.82 -10.77 -6.11
N GLY A 20 14.49 -11.61 -5.11
CA GLY A 20 15.34 -11.77 -3.93
C GLY A 20 14.71 -12.21 -2.61
N SER A 21 13.71 -13.10 -2.61
CA SER A 21 13.47 -14.13 -1.57
C SER A 21 12.00 -14.55 -1.55
N CYS A 22 11.77 -15.86 -1.55
CA CYS A 22 10.45 -16.48 -1.47
C CYS A 22 10.05 -16.68 0.01
N GLU A 23 10.03 -15.61 0.79
CA GLU A 23 9.58 -15.57 2.20
C GLU A 23 9.22 -14.12 2.55
N GLY A 24 8.04 -13.58 2.19
CA GLY A 24 7.94 -12.11 2.15
C GLY A 24 6.56 -11.49 2.17
N GLY A 25 5.85 -11.61 3.29
CA GLY A 25 4.86 -10.59 3.65
C GLY A 25 5.56 -9.26 3.98
N PRO A 26 4.85 -8.12 3.97
CA PRO A 26 5.45 -6.85 4.36
C PRO A 26 6.03 -6.95 5.77
N ARG A 27 7.24 -6.42 5.96
CA ARG A 27 7.96 -6.50 7.24
C ARG A 27 7.20 -5.77 8.35
N VAL A 28 6.55 -4.67 7.99
CA VAL A 28 5.69 -3.85 8.84
C VAL A 28 4.63 -3.16 7.97
N LEU A 29 3.46 -2.88 8.56
CA LEU A 29 2.46 -1.97 8.02
C LEU A 29 2.56 -0.64 8.75
N LEU A 30 2.77 0.44 7.99
CA LEU A 30 2.84 1.81 8.50
C LEU A 30 1.65 2.59 7.97
N ALA A 31 0.80 3.07 8.87
CA ALA A 31 -0.36 3.89 8.53
C ALA A 31 -0.10 5.36 8.89
N ALA A 32 -0.28 6.26 7.92
CA ALA A 32 -0.10 7.69 8.10
C ALA A 32 -1.37 8.45 7.68
N GLY A 33 -1.90 9.26 8.59
CA GLY A 33 -2.97 10.20 8.30
C GLY A 33 -2.41 11.41 7.54
N VAL A 34 -3.02 11.76 6.40
CA VAL A 34 -2.64 12.91 5.58
C VAL A 34 -3.84 13.82 5.34
N GLU A 35 -3.58 15.10 5.08
CA GLU A 35 -4.63 16.07 4.76
C GLU A 35 -5.26 15.80 3.38
N ASP A 36 -4.44 15.43 2.39
CA ASP A 36 -4.87 15.11 1.04
C ASP A 36 -4.12 13.87 0.50
N VAL A 37 -4.85 12.76 0.35
CA VAL A 37 -4.29 11.50 -0.16
C VAL A 37 -3.94 11.60 -1.63
N ASP A 38 -4.67 12.35 -2.45
CA ASP A 38 -4.39 12.51 -3.88
C ASP A 38 -3.10 13.30 -4.10
N ALA A 39 -2.96 14.43 -3.39
CA ALA A 39 -1.74 15.23 -3.45
C ALA A 39 -0.51 14.42 -2.98
N ALA A 40 -0.66 13.65 -1.91
CA ALA A 40 0.39 12.74 -1.44
C ALA A 40 0.71 11.65 -2.48
N TYR A 41 -0.32 11.08 -3.11
CA TYR A 41 -0.17 10.07 -4.16
C TYR A 41 0.61 10.61 -5.37
N GLU A 42 0.26 11.78 -5.89
CA GLU A 42 0.97 12.40 -7.01
C GLU A 42 2.43 12.72 -6.69
N GLN A 43 2.69 13.27 -5.49
CA GLN A 43 4.05 13.56 -5.05
C GLN A 43 4.89 12.29 -4.90
N LEU A 44 4.31 11.20 -4.39
CA LEU A 44 4.99 9.92 -4.22
C LEU A 44 5.23 9.25 -5.57
N LEU A 45 4.25 9.30 -6.49
CA LEU A 45 4.43 8.84 -7.87
C LEU A 45 5.56 9.59 -8.57
N ALA A 46 5.63 10.92 -8.43
CA ALA A 46 6.70 11.73 -9.01
C ALA A 46 8.09 11.38 -8.46
N LYS A 47 8.15 10.82 -7.24
CA LYS A 47 9.38 10.32 -6.60
C LYS A 47 9.73 8.88 -7.01
N GLY A 48 8.91 8.23 -7.84
CA GLY A 48 9.14 6.86 -8.30
C GLY A 48 8.60 5.77 -7.36
N VAL A 49 7.71 6.13 -6.43
CA VAL A 49 7.06 5.15 -5.55
C VAL A 49 6.07 4.30 -6.35
N THR A 50 6.13 2.99 -6.14
CA THR A 50 5.20 2.05 -6.78
C THR A 50 4.00 1.81 -5.86
N PHE A 51 2.82 2.24 -6.32
CA PHE A 51 1.57 2.01 -5.60
C PHE A 51 1.03 0.62 -5.88
N LEU A 52 0.63 -0.05 -4.80
CA LEU A 52 -0.09 -1.32 -4.84
C LEU A 52 -1.59 -1.08 -5.03
N ARG A 53 -2.11 -0.04 -4.38
CA ARG A 53 -3.50 0.37 -4.49
C ARG A 53 -3.59 1.89 -4.63
N PRO A 54 -4.25 2.40 -5.68
CA PRO A 54 -4.46 3.83 -5.84
C PRO A 54 -5.41 4.38 -4.76
N PRO A 55 -5.44 5.71 -4.57
CA PRO A 55 -6.39 6.39 -3.70
C PRO A 55 -7.83 5.94 -3.95
N THR A 56 -8.39 5.25 -2.97
CA THR A 56 -9.74 4.67 -3.04
C THR A 56 -10.58 5.20 -1.89
N ASN A 57 -11.81 5.63 -2.20
CA ASN A 57 -12.79 5.99 -1.19
C ASN A 57 -13.40 4.71 -0.60
N GLN A 58 -13.30 4.57 0.70
CA GLN A 58 -13.86 3.49 1.46
C GLN A 58 -15.26 3.85 1.97
N PRO A 59 -16.16 2.85 2.10
CA PRO A 59 -17.56 3.10 2.48
C PRO A 59 -17.74 3.63 3.90
N TRP A 60 -16.72 3.55 4.75
CA TRP A 60 -16.68 4.08 6.11
C TRP A 60 -16.07 5.49 6.20
N GLY A 61 -16.07 6.27 5.11
CA GLY A 61 -15.69 7.68 5.15
C GLY A 61 -14.17 7.95 5.21
N LEU A 62 -13.34 7.00 4.76
CA LEU A 62 -11.90 7.20 4.61
C LEU A 62 -11.50 7.12 3.14
N ARG A 63 -10.55 7.95 2.72
CA ARG A 63 -9.81 7.76 1.47
C ARG A 63 -8.48 7.13 1.80
N THR A 64 -8.14 6.01 1.17
CA THR A 64 -6.91 5.28 1.47
C THR A 64 -6.14 4.90 0.21
N ALA A 65 -4.81 4.93 0.28
CA ALA A 65 -3.93 4.40 -0.76
C ALA A 65 -2.81 3.56 -0.13
N HIS A 66 -2.32 2.56 -0.88
CA HIS A 66 -1.30 1.64 -0.40
C HIS A 66 -0.12 1.59 -1.35
N PHE A 67 1.10 1.64 -0.80
CA PHE A 67 2.33 1.50 -1.56
C PHE A 67 3.38 0.71 -0.81
N ALA A 68 4.33 0.14 -1.55
CA ALA A 68 5.49 -0.52 -0.96
C ALA A 68 6.71 0.40 -1.08
N ASP A 69 7.48 0.46 0.01
CA ASP A 69 8.82 1.04 0.00
C ASP A 69 9.86 -0.03 -0.42
N PRO A 70 10.99 0.35 -1.05
CA PRO A 70 12.06 -0.58 -1.42
C PRO A 70 12.61 -1.45 -0.28
N GLU A 71 12.48 -1.04 0.99
CA GLU A 71 12.84 -1.87 2.15
C GLU A 71 11.85 -3.01 2.44
N GLY A 72 10.76 -3.13 1.65
CA GLY A 72 9.73 -4.15 1.85
C GLY A 72 8.70 -3.80 2.92
N ASN A 73 8.53 -2.49 3.20
CA ASN A 73 7.52 -1.98 4.12
C ASN A 73 6.23 -1.64 3.37
N LEU A 74 5.08 -1.99 3.94
CA LEU A 74 3.78 -1.60 3.41
C LEU A 74 3.32 -0.30 4.06
N TRP A 75 3.05 0.69 3.23
CA TRP A 75 2.53 1.97 3.66
C TRP A 75 1.05 2.11 3.29
N GLU A 76 0.27 2.59 4.24
CA GLU A 76 -1.09 3.06 4.04
C GLU A 76 -1.12 4.56 4.32
N ILE A 77 -1.53 5.36 3.34
CA ILE A 77 -1.91 6.75 3.57
C ILE A 77 -3.43 6.83 3.63
N ASN A 78 -3.95 7.49 4.65
CA ASN A 78 -5.38 7.66 4.84
C ASN A 78 -5.75 9.12 5.11
N GLN A 79 -6.93 9.51 4.64
CA GLN A 79 -7.53 10.81 4.89
C GLN A 79 -8.99 10.58 5.29
N SER A 80 -9.42 11.27 6.33
CA SER A 80 -10.82 11.29 6.73
C SER A 80 -11.64 12.11 5.74
N LEU A 81 -12.56 11.48 5.02
CA LEU A 81 -13.55 12.16 4.18
C LEU A 81 -14.64 12.83 5.03
N GLU A 82 -14.73 12.48 6.31
CA GLU A 82 -15.55 13.15 7.32
C GLU A 82 -14.89 14.40 7.93
N ALA A 83 -13.69 14.80 7.47
CA ALA A 83 -13.01 15.99 7.99
C ALA A 83 -13.70 17.28 7.53
N LYS A 84 -14.68 17.68 8.38
CA LYS A 84 -15.17 19.02 8.73
C LYS A 84 -15.47 20.02 7.60
N PRO A 85 -16.74 20.49 7.45
CA PRO A 85 -17.00 21.71 6.70
C PRO A 85 -16.36 22.88 7.47
N GLU A 86 -15.26 23.38 6.96
CA GLU A 86 -14.75 24.71 7.29
C GLU A 86 -15.66 25.74 6.61
N GLY A 87 -16.42 26.45 7.46
CA GLY A 87 -17.31 27.54 7.06
C GLY A 87 -16.59 28.86 6.93
#